data_AF-A0A1F2QC25-F1
#
_entry.id   AF-A0A1F2QC25-F1
#
_cell.length_a   1.000
_cell.length_b   1.000
_cell.length_c   1.000
_cell.angle_alpha   90.00
_cell.angle_beta   90.00
_cell.angle_gamma   90.00
#
_symmetry.space_group_name_H-M   'P 1'
#
loop_
_entity.id
_entity.type
_entity.pdbx_description
1 polymer ?
#
loop_
_entity_poly.entity_id
_entity_poly.type
_entity_poly.pdbx_seq_one_letter_code
_entity_poly.pdbx_strand_id
1 'polypeptide(L)'
;MAATSIDPVIKHYREQISENDLKILEALNKRVKLVKSLKDYKEAQGLSFYDAAQEDWVVTYLCRANRGPLSNEGLREIYSSILQVVKREAVALGEQSEQ
;
A
#
# COMPACT_ATOMS: atom_id res chain seq x y z
N MET A 1 1.20 -18.17 39.49
CA MET A 1 0.82 -17.04 38.62
C MET A 1 1.73 -15.88 38.93
N ALA A 2 2.83 -15.76 38.16
CA ALA A 2 3.80 -14.69 38.34
C ALA A 2 3.53 -13.65 37.26
N ALA A 3 3.43 -12.40 37.71
CA ALA A 3 3.20 -11.23 36.89
C ALA A 3 4.07 -11.26 35.63
N THR A 4 3.44 -11.42 34.46
CA THR A 4 4.03 -10.98 33.20
C THR A 4 4.03 -9.46 33.29
N SER A 5 5.03 -8.90 33.97
CA SER A 5 5.32 -7.48 33.89
C SER A 5 5.44 -7.18 32.41
N ILE A 6 4.48 -6.42 31.89
CA ILE A 6 4.56 -5.83 30.57
C ILE A 6 5.83 -4.98 30.61
N ASP A 7 6.92 -5.51 30.07
CA ASP A 7 8.20 -4.82 30.02
C ASP A 7 7.96 -3.43 29.41
N PRO A 8 8.22 -2.34 30.15
CA PRO A 8 7.95 -0.99 29.69
C PRO A 8 8.64 -0.65 28.36
N VAL A 9 9.82 -1.23 28.10
CA VAL A 9 10.56 -1.04 26.85
C VAL A 9 9.85 -1.74 25.70
N ILE A 10 9.41 -2.98 25.91
CA ILE A 10 8.62 -3.73 24.91
C ILE A 10 7.31 -2.98 24.60
N LYS A 11 6.63 -2.46 25.62
CA LYS A 11 5.40 -1.68 25.44
C LYS A 11 5.65 -0.44 24.59
N HIS A 12 6.70 0.32 24.91
CA HIS A 12 7.05 1.53 24.18
C HIS A 12 7.36 1.28 22.70
N TYR A 13 8.09 0.20 22.37
CA TYR A 13 8.33 -0.17 20.98
C TYR A 13 7.04 -0.59 20.25
N ARG A 14 6.12 -1.30 20.91
CA ARG A 14 4.83 -1.68 20.31
C ARG A 14 3.95 -0.47 20.00
N GLU A 15 3.97 0.54 20.85
CA GLU A 15 3.27 1.81 20.61
C GLU A 15 3.82 2.51 19.37
N GLN A 16 5.16 2.64 19.26
CA GLN A 16 5.80 3.22 18.07
C GLN A 16 5.51 2.44 16.78
N ILE A 17 5.51 1.10 16.84
CA ILE A 17 5.14 0.24 15.70
C ILE A 17 3.69 0.52 15.29
N SER A 18 2.77 0.54 16.26
CA SER A 18 1.35 0.77 16.00
C SER A 18 1.09 2.15 15.36
N GLU A 19 1.78 3.19 15.84
CA GLU A 19 1.72 4.53 15.24
C GLU A 19 2.24 4.54 13.80
N ASN A 20 3.30 3.81 13.53
CA ASN A 20 3.83 3.66 12.17
C ASN A 20 2.86 2.89 11.26
N ASP A 21 2.23 1.82 11.77
CA ASP A 21 1.26 1.02 11.03
C ASP A 21 0.02 1.84 10.64
N LEU A 22 -0.43 2.76 11.51
CA LEU A 22 -1.50 3.71 11.18
C LEU A 22 -1.12 4.63 9.99
N LYS A 23 0.13 5.09 9.94
CA LYS A 23 0.63 5.90 8.81
C LYS A 23 0.71 5.09 7.52
N ILE A 24 1.11 3.82 7.59
CA ILE A 24 1.10 2.90 6.45
C ILE A 24 -0.33 2.71 5.95
N LEU A 25 -1.28 2.45 6.85
CA LEU A 25 -2.69 2.28 6.51
C LEU A 25 -3.27 3.53 5.83
N GLU A 26 -2.98 4.72 6.36
CA GLU A 26 -3.41 5.99 5.74
C GLU A 26 -2.85 6.14 4.32
N ALA A 27 -1.56 5.87 4.13
CA ALA A 27 -0.90 5.95 2.83
C ALA A 27 -1.50 4.95 1.82
N LEU A 28 -1.79 3.72 2.25
CA LEU A 28 -2.44 2.70 1.43
C LEU A 28 -3.85 3.12 1.02
N ASN A 29 -4.67 3.62 1.95
CA ASN A 29 -6.01 4.12 1.67
C ASN A 29 -5.99 5.28 0.67
N LYS A 30 -5.04 6.22 0.83
CA LYS A 30 -4.84 7.31 -0.13
C LYS A 30 -4.47 6.77 -1.51
N ARG A 31 -3.60 5.75 -1.58
CA ARG A 31 -3.21 5.11 -2.84
C ARG A 31 -4.40 4.47 -3.55
N VAL A 32 -5.29 3.78 -2.82
CA VAL A 32 -6.53 3.22 -3.38
C VAL A 32 -7.38 4.31 -4.03
N LYS A 33 -7.64 5.42 -3.32
CA LYS A 33 -8.43 6.55 -3.84
C LYS A 33 -7.82 7.15 -5.11
N LEU A 34 -6.49 7.33 -5.15
CA LEU A 34 -5.79 7.84 -6.32
C LEU A 34 -5.90 6.89 -7.53
N VAL A 35 -5.76 5.58 -7.31
CA VAL A 35 -5.89 4.58 -8.37
C VAL A 35 -7.33 4.50 -8.87
N LYS A 36 -8.33 4.65 -8.00
CA LYS A 36 -9.74 4.79 -8.39
C LYS A 36 -9.95 5.99 -9.31
N SER A 37 -9.52 7.18 -8.89
CA SER A 37 -9.66 8.39 -9.72
C SER A 37 -8.96 8.25 -11.08
N LEU A 38 -7.79 7.59 -11.11
CA LEU A 38 -7.09 7.31 -12.36
C LEU A 38 -7.87 6.33 -13.25
N LYS A 39 -8.45 5.27 -12.67
CA LYS A 39 -9.31 4.32 -13.39
C LYS A 39 -10.48 5.06 -14.05
N ASP A 40 -11.22 5.84 -13.27
CA ASP A 40 -12.40 6.56 -13.73
C ASP A 40 -12.07 7.50 -14.89
N TYR A 41 -10.95 8.22 -14.78
CA TYR A 41 -10.45 9.08 -15.85
C TYR A 41 -10.12 8.28 -17.11
N LYS A 42 -9.38 7.17 -16.99
CA LYS A 42 -9.02 6.33 -18.14
C LYS A 42 -10.27 5.77 -18.83
N GLU A 43 -11.25 5.29 -18.07
CA GLU A 43 -12.51 4.76 -18.59
C GLU A 43 -13.33 5.83 -19.32
N ALA A 44 -13.43 7.04 -18.76
CA ALA A 44 -14.07 8.17 -19.41
C ALA A 44 -13.40 8.58 -20.74
N GLN A 45 -12.13 8.23 -20.94
CA GLN A 45 -11.37 8.45 -22.17
C GLN A 45 -11.30 7.20 -23.07
N GLY A 46 -11.95 6.09 -22.71
CA GLY A 46 -11.87 4.83 -23.46
C GLY A 46 -10.49 4.15 -23.41
N LEU A 47 -9.67 4.47 -22.41
CA LEU A 47 -8.31 3.93 -22.24
C LEU A 47 -8.30 2.69 -21.33
N SER A 48 -7.38 1.76 -21.61
CA SER A 48 -7.16 0.58 -20.75
C SER A 48 -6.62 0.99 -19.37
N PHE A 49 -7.25 0.46 -18.33
CA PHE A 49 -6.81 0.64 -16.95
C PHE A 49 -5.48 -0.09 -16.66
N TYR A 50 -5.33 -1.32 -17.16
CA TYR A 50 -4.16 -2.18 -16.90
C TYR A 50 -2.92 -1.76 -17.69
N ASP A 51 -1.80 -1.58 -16.99
CA ASP A 51 -0.50 -1.21 -17.56
C ASP A 51 0.65 -1.88 -16.79
N ALA A 52 1.12 -3.03 -17.30
CA ALA A 52 2.18 -3.81 -16.66
C ALA A 52 3.54 -3.09 -16.65
N ALA A 53 3.83 -2.26 -17.66
CA ALA A 53 5.08 -1.53 -17.73
C ALA A 53 5.15 -0.44 -16.65
N GLN A 54 4.02 0.23 -16.40
CA GLN A 54 3.91 1.19 -15.31
C GLN A 54 4.09 0.53 -13.95
N GLU A 55 3.55 -0.68 -13.75
CA GLU A 55 3.71 -1.43 -12.49
C GLU A 55 5.17 -1.81 -12.22
N ASP A 56 5.88 -2.35 -13.22
CA ASP A 56 7.29 -2.67 -13.08
C ASP A 56 8.16 -1.42 -12.84
N TRP A 57 7.83 -0.31 -13.52
CA TRP A 57 8.50 0.96 -13.30
C TRP A 57 8.34 1.45 -11.85
N VAL A 58 7.14 1.36 -11.27
CA VAL A 58 6.90 1.77 -9.86
C VAL A 58 7.82 0.98 -8.92
N VAL A 59 7.87 -0.34 -9.06
CA VAL A 59 8.69 -1.19 -8.20
C VAL A 59 10.18 -0.88 -8.37
N THR A 60 10.64 -0.75 -9.62
CA THR A 60 12.04 -0.41 -9.93
C THR A 60 12.44 0.96 -9.38
N TYR A 61 11.55 1.95 -9.50
CA TYR A 61 11.76 3.29 -8.95
C TYR A 61 11.92 3.25 -7.43
N LEU A 62 11.04 2.52 -6.74
CA LEU A 62 11.07 2.41 -5.28
C LEU A 62 12.32 1.68 -4.77
N CYS A 63 12.77 0.62 -5.46
CA CYS A 63 14.04 -0.02 -5.14
C CYS A 63 15.23 0.94 -5.25
N ARG A 64 15.24 1.82 -6.25
CA ARG A 64 16.30 2.84 -6.42
C ARG A 64 16.21 3.97 -5.40
N ALA A 65 14.99 4.35 -5.01
CA ALA A 65 14.75 5.45 -4.08
C ALA A 65 14.94 5.06 -2.61
N ASN A 66 14.92 3.76 -2.30
CA ASN A 66 15.03 3.27 -0.94
C ASN A 66 16.41 3.54 -0.33
N ARG A 67 16.44 4.39 0.70
CA ARG A 67 17.62 4.68 1.54
C ARG A 67 17.55 3.99 2.91
N GLY A 68 16.50 3.21 3.14
CA GLY A 68 16.26 2.48 4.37
C GLY A 68 16.79 1.05 4.34
N PRO A 69 16.61 0.28 5.43
CA PRO A 69 17.18 -1.05 5.58
C PRO A 69 16.45 -2.15 4.80
N LEU A 70 15.34 -1.82 4.12
CA LEU A 70 14.55 -2.81 3.39
C LEU A 70 15.32 -3.32 2.15
N SER A 71 15.35 -4.63 1.93
CA SER A 71 16.02 -5.18 0.75
C SER A 71 15.22 -4.91 -0.53
N ASN A 72 15.88 -4.93 -1.69
CA ASN A 72 15.20 -4.83 -2.98
C ASN A 72 14.22 -5.97 -3.21
N GLU A 73 14.54 -7.18 -2.73
CA GLU A 73 13.65 -8.34 -2.78
C GLU A 73 12.39 -8.11 -1.94
N GLY A 74 12.54 -7.69 -0.68
CA GLY A 74 11.41 -7.38 0.20
C GLY A 74 10.54 -6.24 -0.35
N LEU A 75 11.14 -5.21 -0.95
CA LEU A 75 10.39 -4.16 -1.64
C LEU A 75 9.56 -4.70 -2.80
N ARG A 76 10.12 -5.60 -3.62
CA ARG A 76 9.41 -6.22 -4.74
C ARG A 76 8.22 -7.04 -4.25
N GLU A 77 8.39 -7.83 -3.20
CA GLU A 77 7.33 -8.62 -2.59
C GLU A 77 6.19 -7.72 -2.08
N ILE A 78 6.54 -6.76 -1.23
CA ILE A 78 5.58 -5.83 -0.61
C ILE A 78 4.81 -5.07 -1.71
N TYR A 79 5.50 -4.47 -2.67
CA TYR A 79 4.83 -3.64 -3.67
C TYR A 79 4.04 -4.44 -4.71
N SER A 80 4.42 -5.68 -5.00
CA SER A 80 3.60 -6.58 -5.82
C SER A 80 2.25 -6.85 -5.16
N SER A 81 2.25 -7.16 -3.85
CA SER A 81 1.01 -7.34 -3.08
C SER A 81 0.20 -6.06 -2.97
N ILE A 82 0.84 -4.91 -2.71
CA ILE A 82 0.16 -3.60 -2.65
C ILE A 82 -0.49 -3.29 -4.00
N LEU A 83 0.20 -3.47 -5.12
CA LEU A 83 -0.34 -3.23 -6.46
C LEU A 83 -1.56 -4.10 -6.74
N GLN A 84 -1.48 -5.40 -6.43
CA GLN A 84 -2.57 -6.33 -6.62
C GLN A 84 -3.81 -5.94 -5.80
N VAL A 85 -3.64 -5.71 -4.49
CA VAL A 85 -4.74 -5.34 -3.58
C VAL A 85 -5.34 -4.01 -3.99
N VAL A 86 -4.53 -2.97 -4.20
CA VAL A 86 -5.02 -1.63 -4.54
C VAL A 86 -5.83 -1.63 -5.83
N LYS A 87 -5.41 -2.38 -6.87
CA LYS A 87 -6.19 -2.50 -8.11
C LYS A 87 -7.56 -3.12 -7.85
N ARG A 88 -7.61 -4.21 -7.07
CA ARG A 88 -8.86 -4.89 -6.71
C ARG A 88 -9.81 -3.97 -5.95
N GLU A 89 -9.31 -3.29 -4.91
CA GLU A 89 -10.13 -2.36 -4.11
C GLU A 89 -10.60 -1.16 -4.95
N ALA A 90 -9.76 -0.63 -5.84
CA ALA A 90 -10.15 0.46 -6.74
C ALA A 90 -11.27 0.04 -7.71
N VAL A 91 -11.28 -1.20 -8.20
CA VAL A 91 -12.39 -1.70 -9.02
C VAL A 91 -13.68 -1.80 -8.18
N ALA A 92 -13.60 -2.40 -6.99
CA ALA A 92 -14.74 -2.61 -6.10
C ALA A 92 -15.41 -1.29 -5.64
N LEU A 93 -14.63 -0.23 -5.40
CA LEU A 93 -15.17 1.10 -5.07
C LEU A 93 -15.99 1.73 -6.21
N GLY A 94 -15.74 1.34 -7.46
CA GLY A 94 -16.54 1.79 -8.60
C GLY A 94 -17.93 1.19 -8.59
N GLU A 95 -18.00 -0.12 -8.36
CA GLU A 95 -19.25 -0.89 -8.31
C GLU A 95 -20.15 -0.46 -7.15
N GLN A 96 -19.57 -0.02 -6.03
CA GLN A 96 -20.31 0.50 -4.87
C GLN A 96 -20.86 1.92 -5.06
N SER A 97 -20.35 2.68 -6.04
CA SER A 97 -20.84 4.03 -6.34
C SER A 97 -22.00 4.01 -7.36
N GLU A 98 -22.23 2.88 -8.02
CA GLU A 98 -23.26 2.67 -9.04
C GLU A 98 -24.50 1.91 -8.51
N GLN A 99 -24.49 1.50 -7.22
CA GLN A 99 -25.62 0.91 -6.48
C GLN A 99 -26.24 1.93 -5.53
#